data_AF-D0LX17-F1
#
_entry.id   AF-D0LX17-F1
#
_cell.length_a   1.000
_cell.length_b   1.000
_cell.length_c   1.000
_cell.angle_alpha   90.00
_cell.angle_beta   90.00
_cell.angle_gamma   90.00
#
_symmetry.space_group_name_H-M   'P 1'
#
loop_
_entity.id
_entity.type
_entity.pdbx_description
1 polymer ?
#
loop_
_entity_poly.entity_id
_entity_poly.type
_entity_poly.pdbx_seq_one_letter_code
_entity_poly.pdbx_strand_id
1 'polypeptide(L)'
;MTHHHTPHVLRGDRARRLIALMALLAGLVLAPRLGLAQYTDGALWRQNFETMTLGSHWFHDDLLVQPYTTGGADGRILRAAYQPNHQGSPRLGRRFSLSSASNTATLSFDMKLHSAFEFVRGGKMHGLAGGTGTTGCKPIDPNGWSVRMMWRPGGVPVLYIYHQDRDSSCGDDFYPASNFAFERGRWYRVEIFVRMNSSVGSADGEARLYIDGVELVDVRNLNLSGNSSVAIDQFMFSTFYGGNDPSWSPSQKTYVYYDNFTVYPGERIGGADATTCEVYESGIYDAPSAVCCADSCGSCGGSGCSGLPGGSSSCCTGSISNGGDGCFQDGVSAPCWFE
;
A
#
# COMPACT_ATOMS: atom_id res chain seq x y z
N MET A 1 33.57 -27.61 -81.63
CA MET A 1 34.89 -27.74 -82.28
C MET A 1 35.78 -26.62 -81.77
N THR A 2 36.99 -26.99 -81.34
CA THR A 2 38.26 -26.23 -81.40
C THR A 2 38.44 -24.86 -80.72
N HIS A 3 39.54 -24.80 -79.95
CA HIS A 3 40.25 -23.66 -79.35
C HIS A 3 40.67 -22.55 -80.35
N HIS A 4 40.77 -21.28 -79.90
CA HIS A 4 42.04 -20.56 -79.61
C HIS A 4 41.89 -19.01 -79.42
N HIS A 5 42.76 -18.46 -78.54
CA HIS A 5 43.42 -17.14 -78.51
C HIS A 5 42.73 -15.81 -78.05
N THR A 6 43.05 -15.40 -76.79
CA THR A 6 43.76 -14.17 -76.27
C THR A 6 43.61 -12.76 -76.91
N PRO A 7 43.96 -11.62 -76.24
CA PRO A 7 44.13 -11.29 -74.79
C PRO A 7 43.72 -9.84 -74.31
N HIS A 8 43.89 -9.58 -72.99
CA HIS A 8 44.18 -8.30 -72.26
C HIS A 8 43.10 -7.16 -72.27
N VAL A 9 42.83 -6.35 -71.21
CA VAL A 9 43.59 -5.93 -70.01
C VAL A 9 42.65 -5.18 -68.99
N LEU A 10 42.97 -5.28 -67.69
CA LEU A 10 42.69 -4.34 -66.55
C LEU A 10 41.21 -4.11 -66.13
N ARG A 11 40.83 -3.98 -64.85
CA ARG A 11 41.49 -3.50 -63.62
C ARG A 11 40.55 -3.74 -62.42
N GLY A 12 41.09 -3.90 -61.21
CA GLY A 12 40.44 -3.39 -59.99
C GLY A 12 40.03 -4.42 -58.94
N ASP A 13 40.95 -4.72 -58.03
CA ASP A 13 40.83 -5.58 -56.85
C ASP A 13 39.70 -5.21 -55.88
N ARG A 14 39.02 -6.26 -55.39
CA ARG A 14 38.07 -6.21 -54.28
C ARG A 14 38.81 -6.18 -52.93
N ALA A 15 38.67 -5.07 -52.21
CA ALA A 15 39.10 -4.94 -50.82
C ALA A 15 38.38 -5.95 -49.90
N ARG A 16 39.16 -6.87 -49.31
CA ARG A 16 38.74 -7.71 -48.18
C ARG A 16 38.74 -6.85 -46.91
N ARG A 17 37.58 -6.70 -46.26
CA ARG A 17 37.49 -6.12 -44.91
C ARG A 17 37.90 -7.18 -43.90
N LEU A 18 38.99 -6.94 -43.18
CA LEU A 18 39.27 -7.59 -41.88
C LEU A 18 38.26 -7.06 -40.86
N ILE A 19 37.49 -7.95 -40.23
CA ILE A 19 36.72 -7.64 -39.03
C ILE A 19 37.60 -8.03 -37.84
N ALA A 20 38.13 -7.03 -37.14
CA ALA A 20 38.80 -7.21 -35.86
C ALA A 20 37.74 -7.48 -34.79
N LEU A 21 37.81 -8.65 -34.16
CA LEU A 21 36.95 -9.05 -33.06
C LEU A 21 37.49 -8.41 -31.77
N MET A 22 37.00 -7.22 -31.39
CA MET A 22 37.18 -6.71 -30.03
C MET A 22 36.18 -7.43 -29.12
N ALA A 23 36.67 -8.34 -28.28
CA ALA A 23 35.92 -8.91 -27.19
C ALA A 23 35.69 -7.81 -26.12
N LEU A 24 34.51 -7.17 -26.16
CA LEU A 24 34.01 -6.47 -24.98
C LEU A 24 33.61 -7.52 -23.95
N LEU A 25 34.50 -7.75 -22.98
CA LEU A 25 34.14 -8.27 -21.68
C LEU A 25 33.24 -7.23 -20.99
N ALA A 26 31.96 -7.24 -21.34
CA ALA A 26 30.94 -6.63 -20.50
C ALA A 26 30.93 -7.43 -19.21
N GLY A 27 31.61 -6.92 -18.18
CA GLY A 27 31.44 -7.40 -16.82
C GLY A 27 29.96 -7.34 -16.52
N LEU A 28 29.32 -8.50 -16.44
CA LEU A 28 28.01 -8.63 -15.80
C LEU A 28 28.27 -8.26 -14.34
N VAL A 29 28.06 -6.98 -14.01
CA VAL A 29 27.77 -6.62 -12.64
C VAL A 29 26.45 -7.33 -12.38
N LEU A 30 26.53 -8.50 -11.75
CA LEU A 30 25.41 -9.06 -11.02
C LEU A 30 25.03 -7.99 -10.01
N ALA A 31 24.09 -7.12 -10.40
CA ALA A 31 23.31 -6.40 -9.42
C ALA A 31 22.82 -7.48 -8.46
N PRO A 32 23.08 -7.36 -7.15
CA PRO A 32 22.55 -8.32 -6.21
C PRO A 32 21.06 -8.41 -6.52
N ARG A 33 20.56 -9.62 -6.78
CA ARG A 33 19.12 -9.85 -6.72
C ARG A 33 18.77 -9.41 -5.31
N LEU A 34 18.24 -8.20 -5.17
CA LEU A 34 17.69 -7.69 -3.93
C LEU A 34 16.63 -8.72 -3.54
N GLY A 35 17.01 -9.60 -2.62
CA GLY A 35 16.13 -10.60 -2.08
C GLY A 35 14.92 -9.87 -1.53
N LEU A 36 13.73 -10.31 -1.93
CA LEU A 36 12.44 -9.79 -1.48
C LEU A 36 12.15 -10.17 -0.01
N ALA A 37 13.07 -9.83 0.88
CA ALA A 37 12.86 -9.76 2.33
C ALA A 37 13.51 -8.45 2.79
N GLN A 38 12.89 -7.33 2.42
CA GLN A 38 13.45 -5.98 2.62
C GLN A 38 13.25 -5.47 4.06
N TYR A 39 12.32 -6.04 4.82
CA TYR A 39 11.97 -5.59 6.17
C TYR A 39 12.29 -6.68 7.20
N THR A 40 12.90 -6.30 8.32
CA THR A 40 13.25 -7.24 9.39
C THR A 40 12.03 -7.70 10.20
N ASP A 41 10.97 -6.88 10.20
CA ASP A 41 9.72 -7.04 10.96
C ASP A 41 8.70 -8.01 10.32
N GLY A 42 8.99 -8.51 9.11
CA GLY A 42 8.12 -9.42 8.38
C GLY A 42 6.99 -8.73 7.63
N ALA A 43 7.04 -7.41 7.42
CA ALA A 43 6.11 -6.72 6.54
C ALA A 43 6.19 -7.28 5.11
N LEU A 44 5.02 -7.42 4.47
CA LEU A 44 4.90 -7.82 3.07
C LEU A 44 5.08 -6.62 2.13
N TRP A 45 4.78 -5.41 2.62
CA TRP A 45 4.92 -4.14 1.89
C TRP A 45 4.83 -2.95 2.86
N ARG A 46 5.56 -1.86 2.62
CA ARG A 46 5.49 -0.61 3.40
C ARG A 46 5.73 0.65 2.56
N GLN A 47 5.10 1.76 2.94
CA GLN A 47 5.42 3.11 2.50
C GLN A 47 5.03 4.16 3.56
N ASN A 48 6.01 4.92 4.05
CA ASN A 48 5.84 6.03 5.01
C ASN A 48 6.35 7.39 4.47
N PHE A 49 6.74 7.45 3.19
CA PHE A 49 7.17 8.67 2.49
C PHE A 49 8.42 9.39 3.03
N GLU A 50 9.00 8.97 4.15
CA GLU A 50 10.14 9.63 4.80
C GLU A 50 11.45 9.58 4.00
N THR A 51 11.52 8.76 2.96
CA THR A 51 12.66 8.72 2.02
C THR A 51 12.39 9.48 0.72
N MET A 52 11.18 10.00 0.52
CA MET A 52 10.78 10.70 -0.70
C MET A 52 11.13 12.19 -0.68
N THR A 53 11.47 12.75 -1.83
CA THR A 53 11.76 14.19 -1.97
C THR A 53 10.51 15.03 -1.71
N LEU A 54 10.61 16.04 -0.84
CA LEU A 54 9.54 17.02 -0.63
C LEU A 54 9.16 17.73 -1.93
N GLY A 55 7.85 17.89 -2.16
CA GLY A 55 7.32 18.49 -3.38
C GLY A 55 7.30 17.55 -4.59
N SER A 56 7.80 16.31 -4.45
CA SER A 56 7.68 15.30 -5.51
C SER A 56 6.29 14.69 -5.57
N HIS A 57 5.92 14.20 -6.75
CA HIS A 57 4.71 13.43 -6.96
C HIS A 57 5.03 11.93 -6.87
N TRP A 58 4.17 11.16 -6.21
CA TRP A 58 4.45 9.74 -5.99
C TRP A 58 4.38 8.91 -7.28
N PHE A 59 3.18 8.70 -7.80
CA PHE A 59 2.99 8.07 -9.12
C PHE A 59 1.92 8.77 -9.96
N HIS A 60 1.41 9.91 -9.49
CA HIS A 60 0.37 10.68 -10.15
C HIS A 60 0.48 12.15 -9.71
N ASP A 61 0.16 13.09 -10.60
CA ASP A 61 0.29 14.54 -10.36
C ASP A 61 -0.62 15.04 -9.21
N ASP A 62 -1.70 14.34 -8.92
CA ASP A 62 -2.57 14.64 -7.77
C ASP A 62 -2.11 13.98 -6.44
N LEU A 63 -0.98 13.27 -6.43
CA LEU A 63 -0.41 12.62 -5.24
C LEU A 63 0.91 13.28 -4.86
N LEU A 64 0.85 14.31 -4.01
CA LEU A 64 2.00 15.16 -3.65
C LEU A 64 2.58 14.75 -2.30
N VAL A 65 3.90 14.55 -2.22
CA VAL A 65 4.63 14.44 -0.96
C VAL A 65 4.88 15.85 -0.42
N GLN A 66 4.42 16.12 0.79
CA GLN A 66 4.53 17.44 1.41
C GLN A 66 4.97 17.32 2.87
N PRO A 67 5.59 18.37 3.45
CA PRO A 67 5.98 18.33 4.84
C PRO A 67 4.75 18.26 5.75
N TYR A 68 4.92 17.60 6.89
CA TYR A 68 3.94 17.57 7.97
C TYR A 68 4.65 17.74 9.30
N THR A 69 4.13 18.63 10.14
CA THR A 69 4.66 18.86 11.48
C THR A 69 3.57 18.59 12.51
N THR A 70 3.78 17.56 13.33
CA THR A 70 3.03 17.26 14.55
C THR A 70 4.02 16.94 15.65
N GLY A 71 3.69 17.34 16.89
CA GLY A 71 4.53 17.00 18.05
C GLY A 71 5.93 17.64 18.09
N GLY A 72 6.35 18.38 17.06
CA GLY A 72 7.70 18.94 16.95
C GLY A 72 8.66 18.13 16.09
N ALA A 73 8.20 17.05 15.45
CA ALA A 73 8.97 16.27 14.49
C ALA A 73 8.64 16.66 13.04
N ASP A 74 9.67 16.72 12.19
CA ASP A 74 9.55 16.98 10.76
C ASP A 74 9.30 15.66 10.02
N GLY A 75 8.08 15.44 9.54
CA GLY A 75 7.70 14.25 8.76
C GLY A 75 7.21 14.57 7.33
N ARG A 76 6.87 13.53 6.58
CA ARG A 76 6.36 13.63 5.20
C ARG A 76 5.08 12.84 5.03
N ILE A 77 4.03 13.54 4.59
CA ILE A 77 2.75 12.90 4.28
C ILE A 77 2.48 12.91 2.77
N LEU A 78 1.62 11.99 2.34
CA LEU A 78 1.04 12.01 1.00
C LEU A 78 -0.28 12.79 1.00
N ARG A 79 -0.36 13.88 0.24
CA ARG A 79 -1.63 14.56 -0.04
C ARG A 79 -2.20 14.08 -1.36
N ALA A 80 -3.38 13.46 -1.30
CA ALA A 80 -4.20 13.17 -2.48
C ALA A 80 -5.17 14.32 -2.77
N ALA A 81 -5.16 14.83 -4.00
CA ALA A 81 -6.04 15.88 -4.48
C ALA A 81 -7.19 15.31 -5.32
N TYR A 82 -8.42 15.70 -4.99
CA TYR A 82 -9.62 15.29 -5.72
C TYR A 82 -10.18 16.48 -6.48
N GLN A 83 -9.92 16.50 -7.79
CA GLN A 83 -10.50 17.48 -8.71
C GLN A 83 -11.88 17.00 -9.14
N PRO A 84 -12.95 17.80 -9.00
CA PRO A 84 -14.27 17.37 -9.44
C PRO A 84 -14.32 17.20 -10.96
N ASN A 85 -14.97 16.14 -11.43
CA ASN A 85 -15.20 15.90 -12.87
C ASN A 85 -16.59 15.27 -13.11
N HIS A 86 -16.87 14.78 -14.32
CA HIS A 86 -18.17 14.20 -14.66
C HIS A 86 -18.45 12.82 -14.04
N GLN A 87 -17.49 12.21 -13.32
CA GLN A 87 -17.62 10.87 -12.70
C GLN A 87 -17.40 10.88 -11.18
N GLY A 88 -17.25 12.04 -10.56
CA GLY A 88 -16.73 12.20 -9.20
C GLY A 88 -15.41 12.96 -9.22
N SER A 89 -14.30 12.21 -9.33
CA SER A 89 -12.95 12.74 -9.53
C SER A 89 -12.12 11.83 -10.44
N PRO A 90 -10.92 12.24 -10.88
CA PRO A 90 -9.93 11.30 -11.43
C PRO A 90 -9.72 10.12 -10.49
N ARG A 91 -9.50 8.93 -11.06
CA ARG A 91 -9.21 7.71 -10.30
C ARG A 91 -7.74 7.64 -9.98
N LEU A 92 -7.37 7.84 -8.72
CA LEU A 92 -5.99 7.73 -8.27
C LEU A 92 -5.75 6.31 -7.79
N GLY A 93 -5.11 5.47 -8.59
CA GLY A 93 -4.93 4.07 -8.21
C GLY A 93 -3.74 3.37 -8.82
N ARG A 94 -3.10 2.52 -8.01
CA ARG A 94 -2.03 1.62 -8.40
C ARG A 94 -2.08 0.36 -7.53
N ARG A 95 -1.72 -0.77 -8.13
CA ARG A 95 -1.53 -2.04 -7.42
C ARG A 95 -0.05 -2.24 -7.19
N PHE A 96 0.31 -2.61 -5.97
CA PHE A 96 1.67 -2.95 -5.58
C PHE A 96 1.69 -4.42 -5.19
N SER A 97 2.62 -5.17 -5.79
CA SER A 97 2.85 -6.56 -5.41
C SER A 97 3.43 -6.63 -4.00
N LEU A 98 2.94 -7.59 -3.23
CA LEU A 98 3.51 -7.96 -1.94
C LEU A 98 4.81 -8.76 -2.15
N SER A 99 5.72 -8.74 -1.18
CA SER A 99 6.98 -9.51 -1.22
C SER A 99 6.73 -11.03 -1.26
N SER A 100 5.63 -11.47 -0.67
CA SER A 100 5.09 -12.82 -0.79
C SER A 100 3.57 -12.80 -0.66
N ALA A 101 2.91 -13.80 -1.24
CA ALA A 101 1.47 -13.96 -1.09
C ALA A 101 1.13 -14.56 0.28
N SER A 102 -0.02 -14.20 0.86
CA SER A 102 -0.47 -14.70 2.15
C SER A 102 -1.97 -15.04 2.14
N ASN A 103 -2.37 -16.04 2.91
CA ASN A 103 -3.79 -16.34 3.12
C ASN A 103 -4.44 -15.47 4.21
N THR A 104 -3.63 -14.77 5.01
CA THR A 104 -4.09 -13.79 6.00
C THR A 104 -3.21 -12.55 5.96
N ALA A 105 -3.79 -11.37 5.94
CA ALA A 105 -3.02 -10.13 6.02
C ALA A 105 -3.85 -8.98 6.58
N THR A 106 -3.16 -8.01 7.18
CA THR A 106 -3.73 -6.73 7.57
C THR A 106 -3.06 -5.63 6.76
N LEU A 107 -3.87 -4.82 6.07
CA LEU A 107 -3.44 -3.51 5.57
C LEU A 107 -3.70 -2.48 6.66
N SER A 108 -2.70 -1.70 7.02
CA SER A 108 -2.84 -0.56 7.92
C SER A 108 -2.33 0.71 7.24
N PHE A 109 -2.96 1.85 7.52
CA PHE A 109 -2.52 3.17 7.07
C PHE A 109 -3.18 4.27 7.90
N ASP A 110 -2.56 5.43 7.91
CA ASP A 110 -3.12 6.60 8.57
C ASP A 110 -3.78 7.50 7.54
N MET A 111 -4.91 8.11 7.92
CA MET A 111 -5.56 9.09 7.06
C MET A 111 -6.15 10.28 7.83
N LYS A 112 -6.17 11.43 7.17
CA LYS A 112 -6.87 12.63 7.63
C LYS A 112 -7.64 13.27 6.49
N LEU A 113 -8.94 13.47 6.71
CA LEU A 113 -9.78 14.20 5.76
C LEU A 113 -9.52 15.70 5.90
N HIS A 114 -9.43 16.42 4.79
CA HIS A 114 -9.32 17.88 4.82
C HIS A 114 -10.53 18.53 5.52
N SER A 115 -10.34 19.69 6.14
CA SER A 115 -11.41 20.42 6.85
C SER A 115 -12.59 20.77 5.95
N ALA A 116 -12.34 20.96 4.65
CA ALA A 116 -13.36 21.17 3.62
C ALA A 116 -13.68 19.90 2.80
N PHE A 117 -13.46 18.69 3.35
CA PHE A 117 -13.81 17.46 2.65
C PHE A 117 -15.34 17.30 2.53
N GLU A 118 -15.83 16.94 1.36
CA GLU A 118 -17.26 16.73 1.14
C GLU A 118 -17.53 15.24 1.02
N PHE A 119 -18.40 14.66 1.84
CA PHE A 119 -18.64 13.22 1.71
C PHE A 119 -19.41 12.86 0.43
N VAL A 120 -20.26 13.78 -0.04
CA VAL A 120 -21.12 13.61 -1.23
C VAL A 120 -21.83 12.25 -1.16
N ARG A 121 -21.70 11.42 -2.19
CA ARG A 121 -22.25 10.05 -2.28
C ARG A 121 -21.25 8.98 -1.88
N GLY A 122 -20.00 9.35 -1.68
CA GLY A 122 -18.92 8.45 -1.34
C GLY A 122 -17.79 8.38 -2.36
N GLY A 123 -16.84 7.52 -2.04
CA GLY A 123 -15.67 7.28 -2.86
C GLY A 123 -14.85 6.10 -2.36
N LYS A 124 -13.84 5.73 -3.14
CA LYS A 124 -13.02 4.53 -2.92
C LYS A 124 -11.83 4.90 -2.07
N MET A 125 -11.41 3.98 -1.22
CA MET A 125 -10.15 4.00 -0.49
C MET A 125 -9.44 2.66 -0.67
N HIS A 126 -8.28 2.57 -0.02
CA HIS A 126 -7.32 1.50 -0.21
C HIS A 126 -7.84 0.15 0.28
N GLY A 127 -7.13 -0.91 -0.09
CA GLY A 127 -7.53 -2.27 0.24
C GLY A 127 -6.50 -3.31 -0.17
N LEU A 128 -6.88 -4.56 0.05
CA LEU A 128 -6.13 -5.75 -0.35
C LEU A 128 -6.82 -6.42 -1.54
N ALA A 129 -6.02 -7.11 -2.36
CA ALA A 129 -6.52 -7.84 -3.51
C ALA A 129 -5.65 -9.08 -3.79
N GLY A 130 -6.20 -9.95 -4.63
CA GLY A 130 -5.50 -11.14 -5.13
C GLY A 130 -5.71 -11.35 -6.62
N GLY A 131 -4.68 -11.87 -7.30
CA GLY A 131 -4.75 -12.29 -8.70
C GLY A 131 -5.12 -11.14 -9.64
N THR A 132 -6.21 -11.27 -10.41
CA THR A 132 -6.62 -10.21 -11.34
C THR A 132 -7.17 -8.96 -10.63
N GLY A 133 -7.38 -9.01 -9.30
CA GLY A 133 -7.83 -7.90 -8.48
C GLY A 133 -9.16 -7.30 -8.96
N THR A 134 -10.22 -8.11 -9.01
CA THR A 134 -11.49 -7.72 -9.64
C THR A 134 -12.06 -6.42 -9.08
N THR A 135 -12.39 -5.47 -9.97
CA THR A 135 -12.98 -4.15 -9.66
C THR A 135 -13.80 -3.64 -10.85
N GLY A 136 -14.47 -2.49 -10.68
CA GLY A 136 -15.03 -1.73 -11.80
C GLY A 136 -16.30 -2.32 -12.39
N CYS A 137 -17.10 -2.97 -11.55
CA CYS A 137 -18.34 -3.63 -11.95
C CYS A 137 -18.16 -4.71 -13.04
N LYS A 138 -17.00 -5.37 -13.05
CA LYS A 138 -16.72 -6.52 -13.93
C LYS A 138 -17.44 -7.78 -13.42
N PRO A 139 -17.74 -8.76 -14.30
CA PRO A 139 -18.26 -10.07 -13.90
C PRO A 139 -17.41 -10.77 -12.84
N ILE A 140 -18.00 -11.75 -12.15
CA ILE A 140 -17.27 -12.62 -11.22
C ILE A 140 -16.11 -13.28 -11.96
N ASP A 141 -14.92 -13.22 -11.35
CA ASP A 141 -13.69 -13.81 -11.86
C ASP A 141 -13.16 -14.77 -10.78
N PRO A 142 -13.06 -16.08 -11.07
CA PRO A 142 -12.51 -17.05 -10.12
C PRO A 142 -11.06 -16.75 -9.74
N ASN A 143 -10.32 -15.99 -10.56
CA ASN A 143 -8.93 -15.63 -10.34
C ASN A 143 -8.74 -14.24 -9.73
N GLY A 144 -9.80 -13.58 -9.28
CA GLY A 144 -9.69 -12.20 -8.83
C GLY A 144 -10.75 -11.76 -7.83
N TRP A 145 -10.26 -11.07 -6.80
CA TRP A 145 -11.09 -10.49 -5.75
C TRP A 145 -10.45 -9.19 -5.25
N SER A 146 -11.24 -8.36 -4.57
CA SER A 146 -10.69 -7.22 -3.83
C SER A 146 -11.54 -6.88 -2.62
N VAL A 147 -10.89 -6.50 -1.53
CA VAL A 147 -11.50 -5.95 -0.31
C VAL A 147 -10.94 -4.55 -0.14
N ARG A 148 -11.78 -3.53 -0.29
CA ARG A 148 -11.42 -2.13 -0.09
C ARG A 148 -12.30 -1.47 0.94
N MET A 149 -11.84 -0.34 1.47
CA MET A 149 -12.73 0.61 2.12
C MET A 149 -13.38 1.57 1.10
N MET A 150 -14.60 2.00 1.39
CA MET A 150 -15.20 3.20 0.82
C MET A 150 -15.66 4.14 1.94
N TRP A 151 -15.75 5.44 1.65
CA TRP A 151 -16.61 6.33 2.44
C TRP A 151 -17.96 6.44 1.76
N ARG A 152 -19.00 6.64 2.57
CA ARG A 152 -20.40 6.86 2.17
C ARG A 152 -20.87 8.24 2.66
N PRO A 153 -22.10 8.69 2.30
CA PRO A 153 -22.62 9.96 2.76
C PRO A 153 -22.49 10.12 4.28
N GLY A 154 -22.18 11.34 4.73
CA GLY A 154 -21.98 11.61 6.15
C GLY A 154 -20.67 11.08 6.74
N GLY A 155 -19.82 10.39 5.96
CA GLY A 155 -18.51 9.93 6.41
C GLY A 155 -18.49 8.52 6.98
N VAL A 156 -19.53 7.73 6.72
CA VAL A 156 -19.61 6.34 7.16
C VAL A 156 -18.61 5.49 6.34
N PRO A 157 -17.66 4.79 6.98
CA PRO A 157 -16.78 3.84 6.31
C PRO A 157 -17.53 2.53 6.04
N VAL A 158 -17.30 1.92 4.88
CA VAL A 158 -17.82 0.59 4.55
C VAL A 158 -16.72 -0.26 3.96
N LEU A 159 -16.78 -1.58 4.15
CA LEU A 159 -16.04 -2.50 3.29
C LEU A 159 -16.81 -2.67 1.98
N TYR A 160 -16.09 -2.59 0.87
CA TYR A 160 -16.60 -2.75 -0.49
C TYR A 160 -15.87 -3.89 -1.17
N ILE A 161 -16.56 -5.02 -1.30
CA ILE A 161 -15.93 -6.33 -1.57
C ILE A 161 -16.36 -6.90 -2.91
N TYR A 162 -15.40 -7.31 -3.72
CA TYR A 162 -15.61 -8.18 -4.88
C TYR A 162 -15.26 -9.61 -4.48
N HIS A 163 -16.28 -10.43 -4.20
CA HIS A 163 -16.16 -11.86 -3.87
C HIS A 163 -16.92 -12.72 -4.90
N GLN A 164 -16.88 -14.05 -4.75
CA GLN A 164 -17.44 -14.99 -5.73
C GLN A 164 -18.97 -15.10 -5.68
N ASP A 165 -19.57 -14.77 -4.53
CA ASP A 165 -21.01 -14.95 -4.28
C ASP A 165 -21.82 -13.64 -4.41
N ARG A 166 -21.25 -12.59 -5.01
CA ARG A 166 -21.91 -11.29 -5.13
C ARG A 166 -23.10 -11.34 -6.11
N ASP A 167 -24.19 -10.67 -5.75
CA ASP A 167 -25.41 -10.64 -6.57
C ASP A 167 -25.30 -9.68 -7.77
N SER A 168 -24.45 -8.67 -7.64
CA SER A 168 -24.25 -7.64 -8.66
C SER A 168 -22.88 -7.72 -9.32
N SER A 169 -22.73 -7.08 -10.48
CA SER A 169 -21.41 -6.97 -11.11
C SER A 169 -20.46 -6.08 -10.31
N CYS A 170 -20.99 -5.13 -9.54
CA CYS A 170 -20.23 -4.24 -8.65
C CYS A 170 -19.90 -4.95 -7.32
N GLY A 171 -19.11 -4.30 -6.46
CA GLY A 171 -18.81 -4.87 -5.14
C GLY A 171 -20.00 -4.69 -4.21
N ASP A 172 -20.06 -5.50 -3.15
CA ASP A 172 -21.09 -5.40 -2.13
C ASP A 172 -20.61 -4.49 -0.98
N ASP A 173 -21.51 -3.66 -0.47
CA ASP A 173 -21.27 -2.78 0.68
C ASP A 173 -21.57 -3.51 1.99
N PHE A 174 -20.62 -3.49 2.91
CA PHE A 174 -20.79 -3.96 4.28
C PHE A 174 -20.60 -2.78 5.25
N TYR A 175 -21.67 -2.43 5.95
CA TYR A 175 -21.75 -1.26 6.82
C TYR A 175 -21.30 -1.57 8.25
N PRO A 176 -20.88 -0.56 9.02
CA PRO A 176 -20.54 -0.72 10.41
C PRO A 176 -21.72 -1.20 11.25
N ALA A 177 -21.44 -2.03 12.27
CA ALA A 177 -22.45 -2.45 13.25
C ALA A 177 -22.82 -1.33 14.24
N SER A 178 -21.94 -0.34 14.40
CA SER A 178 -22.10 0.81 15.28
C SER A 178 -22.19 2.11 14.48
N ASN A 179 -22.78 3.15 15.08
CA ASN A 179 -22.78 4.47 14.47
C ASN A 179 -21.36 5.05 14.53
N PHE A 180 -20.73 5.15 13.36
CA PHE A 180 -19.44 5.80 13.21
C PHE A 180 -19.43 6.63 11.93
N ALA A 181 -18.82 7.81 12.01
CA ALA A 181 -18.54 8.66 10.87
C ALA A 181 -17.19 9.34 11.06
N PHE A 182 -16.42 9.44 9.98
CA PHE A 182 -15.19 10.21 10.02
C PHE A 182 -15.45 11.69 10.29
N GLU A 183 -14.66 12.24 11.19
CA GLU A 183 -14.52 13.66 11.38
C GLU A 183 -13.48 14.22 10.41
N ARG A 184 -13.62 15.50 10.09
CA ARG A 184 -12.66 16.20 9.25
C ARG A 184 -11.55 16.76 10.13
N GLY A 185 -10.34 16.82 9.61
CA GLY A 185 -9.19 17.39 10.30
C GLY A 185 -8.59 16.50 11.39
N ARG A 186 -9.18 15.34 11.67
CA ARG A 186 -8.65 14.32 12.61
C ARG A 186 -7.90 13.23 11.84
N TRP A 187 -6.77 12.78 12.39
CA TRP A 187 -6.08 11.57 11.94
C TRP A 187 -6.78 10.32 12.49
N TYR A 188 -6.85 9.30 11.64
CA TYR A 188 -7.40 8.00 11.95
C TYR A 188 -6.42 6.93 11.50
N ARG A 189 -6.21 5.91 12.34
CA ARG A 189 -5.62 4.64 11.93
C ARG A 189 -6.70 3.78 11.31
N VAL A 190 -6.50 3.36 10.06
CA VAL A 190 -7.41 2.48 9.33
C VAL A 190 -6.73 1.13 9.13
N GLU A 191 -7.40 0.06 9.55
CA GLU A 191 -6.84 -1.30 9.46
C GLU A 191 -7.87 -2.25 8.85
N ILE A 192 -7.48 -2.95 7.79
CA ILE A 192 -8.32 -3.89 7.04
C ILE A 192 -7.66 -5.26 7.13
N PHE A 193 -8.22 -6.12 7.97
CA PHE A 193 -7.82 -7.52 8.05
C PHE A 193 -8.59 -8.35 7.01
N VAL A 194 -7.90 -9.26 6.33
CA VAL A 194 -8.48 -10.21 5.38
C VAL A 194 -7.94 -11.61 5.64
N ARG A 195 -8.83 -12.61 5.65
CA ARG A 195 -8.50 -14.03 5.56
C ARG A 195 -9.19 -14.64 4.37
N MET A 196 -8.41 -15.34 3.54
CA MET A 196 -8.92 -16.11 2.40
C MET A 196 -9.82 -17.26 2.85
N ASN A 197 -10.77 -17.65 2.01
CA ASN A 197 -11.47 -18.92 2.17
C ASN A 197 -10.49 -20.11 2.11
N SER A 198 -10.75 -21.17 2.88
CA SER A 198 -9.82 -22.30 3.05
C SER A 198 -9.71 -23.19 1.81
N SER A 199 -10.77 -23.27 1.02
CA SER A 199 -10.80 -23.97 -0.26
C SER A 199 -11.78 -23.33 -1.23
N VAL A 200 -11.66 -23.65 -2.53
CA VAL A 200 -12.55 -23.13 -3.57
C VAL A 200 -14.00 -23.51 -3.25
N GLY A 201 -14.89 -22.51 -3.20
CA GLY A 201 -16.30 -22.71 -2.89
C GLY A 201 -16.64 -22.78 -1.39
N SER A 202 -15.64 -22.73 -0.50
CA SER A 202 -15.90 -22.59 0.94
C SER A 202 -16.19 -21.13 1.29
N ALA A 203 -17.28 -20.91 2.02
CA ALA A 203 -17.66 -19.60 2.54
C ALA A 203 -17.18 -19.49 4.00
N ASP A 204 -15.86 -19.40 4.21
CA ASP A 204 -15.21 -19.34 5.54
C ASP A 204 -14.09 -18.28 5.64
N GLY A 205 -13.91 -17.50 4.57
CA GLY A 205 -13.09 -16.29 4.59
C GLY A 205 -13.74 -15.16 5.38
N GLU A 206 -12.97 -14.12 5.65
CA GLU A 206 -13.45 -12.93 6.36
C GLU A 206 -12.71 -11.66 5.97
N ALA A 207 -13.38 -10.53 6.18
CA ALA A 207 -12.81 -9.21 6.07
C ALA A 207 -13.32 -8.34 7.22
N ARG A 208 -12.40 -7.68 7.92
CA ARG A 208 -12.71 -6.86 9.09
C ARG A 208 -12.09 -5.48 8.95
N LEU A 209 -12.84 -4.44 9.32
CA LEU A 209 -12.40 -3.04 9.31
C LEU A 209 -12.33 -2.50 10.72
N TYR A 210 -11.17 -1.97 11.08
CA TYR A 210 -10.91 -1.30 12.34
C TYR A 210 -10.58 0.16 12.09
N ILE A 211 -11.09 1.02 12.97
CA ILE A 211 -10.70 2.43 13.02
C ILE A 211 -10.22 2.74 14.43
N ASP A 212 -8.98 3.21 14.55
CA ASP A 212 -8.31 3.44 15.84
C ASP A 212 -8.39 2.21 16.78
N GLY A 213 -8.38 1.01 16.20
CA GLY A 213 -8.42 -0.27 16.92
C GLY A 213 -9.83 -0.77 17.25
N VAL A 214 -10.86 0.04 17.01
CA VAL A 214 -12.26 -0.38 17.21
C VAL A 214 -12.75 -1.10 15.96
N GLU A 215 -13.19 -2.35 16.11
CA GLU A 215 -13.83 -3.12 15.03
C GLU A 215 -15.17 -2.48 14.66
N LEU A 216 -15.28 -1.99 13.42
CA LEU A 216 -16.49 -1.36 12.91
C LEU A 216 -17.29 -2.31 12.02
N VAL A 217 -16.62 -3.03 11.12
CA VAL A 217 -17.25 -3.95 10.16
C VAL A 217 -16.64 -5.33 10.35
N ASP A 218 -17.49 -6.35 10.53
CA ASP A 218 -17.09 -7.75 10.59
C ASP A 218 -17.86 -8.57 9.55
N VAL A 219 -17.20 -8.95 8.46
CA VAL A 219 -17.78 -9.75 7.40
C VAL A 219 -17.20 -11.16 7.46
N ARG A 220 -18.03 -12.12 7.84
CA ARG A 220 -17.71 -13.56 7.86
C ARG A 220 -18.36 -14.28 6.69
N ASN A 221 -17.99 -15.55 6.52
CA ASN A 221 -18.51 -16.44 5.48
C ASN A 221 -18.26 -15.94 4.05
N LEU A 222 -17.09 -15.36 3.80
CA LEU A 222 -16.72 -14.89 2.46
C LEU A 222 -16.08 -16.02 1.64
N ASN A 223 -16.63 -16.26 0.46
CA ASN A 223 -15.97 -16.97 -0.63
C ASN A 223 -15.21 -15.94 -1.50
N LEU A 224 -13.99 -15.58 -1.11
CA LEU A 224 -13.22 -14.52 -1.79
C LEU A 224 -12.70 -14.98 -3.16
N SER A 225 -11.99 -16.11 -3.19
CA SER A 225 -11.33 -16.62 -4.39
C SER A 225 -11.96 -17.92 -4.88
N GLY A 226 -12.24 -17.98 -6.18
CA GLY A 226 -12.65 -19.19 -6.89
C GLY A 226 -11.46 -20.05 -7.37
N ASN A 227 -10.23 -19.68 -7.02
CA ASN A 227 -9.01 -20.40 -7.38
C ASN A 227 -8.09 -20.51 -6.15
N SER A 228 -7.72 -21.74 -5.78
CA SER A 228 -6.86 -22.04 -4.63
C SER A 228 -5.43 -21.51 -4.76
N SER A 229 -5.00 -21.14 -5.97
CA SER A 229 -3.68 -20.53 -6.21
C SER A 229 -3.68 -19.01 -6.05
N VAL A 230 -4.85 -18.39 -5.84
CA VAL A 230 -4.99 -16.94 -5.70
C VAL A 230 -5.22 -16.60 -4.23
N ALA A 231 -4.20 -16.01 -3.62
CA ALA A 231 -4.21 -15.52 -2.24
C ALA A 231 -4.13 -13.98 -2.21
N ILE A 232 -3.80 -13.40 -1.06
CA ILE A 232 -3.54 -11.96 -0.94
C ILE A 232 -2.14 -11.70 -1.49
N ASP A 233 -2.04 -11.02 -2.62
CA ASP A 233 -0.77 -10.75 -3.32
C ASP A 233 -0.57 -9.27 -3.68
N GLN A 234 -1.55 -8.42 -3.38
CA GLN A 234 -1.56 -7.01 -3.76
C GLN A 234 -2.03 -6.10 -2.63
N PHE A 235 -1.27 -5.04 -2.41
CA PHE A 235 -1.79 -3.79 -1.87
C PHE A 235 -2.42 -2.97 -3.02
N MET A 236 -3.68 -2.57 -2.86
CA MET A 236 -4.38 -1.74 -3.84
C MET A 236 -4.59 -0.32 -3.30
N PHE A 237 -3.66 0.58 -3.65
CA PHE A 237 -3.91 2.00 -3.48
C PHE A 237 -5.00 2.42 -4.45
N SER A 238 -6.15 2.88 -3.94
CA SER A 238 -7.28 3.28 -4.77
C SER A 238 -8.05 4.38 -4.07
N THR A 239 -7.90 5.63 -4.50
CA THR A 239 -8.64 6.73 -3.90
C THR A 239 -9.24 7.69 -4.92
N PHE A 240 -10.55 7.91 -4.82
CA PHE A 240 -11.31 8.81 -5.69
C PHE A 240 -12.77 8.94 -5.25
N TYR A 241 -13.38 10.08 -5.53
CA TYR A 241 -14.83 10.22 -5.54
C TYR A 241 -15.39 9.40 -6.69
N GLY A 242 -16.42 8.58 -6.46
CA GLY A 242 -16.87 7.79 -7.58
C GLY A 242 -18.15 7.01 -7.42
N GLY A 243 -18.94 7.17 -8.48
CA GLY A 243 -19.79 6.19 -9.13
C GLY A 243 -19.45 6.29 -10.61
N ASN A 244 -20.38 6.79 -11.43
CA ASN A 244 -20.13 7.05 -12.84
C ASN A 244 -20.87 8.30 -13.37
N ASP A 245 -21.23 9.24 -12.49
CA ASP A 245 -22.01 10.41 -12.85
C ASP A 245 -21.68 11.63 -11.95
N PRO A 246 -22.07 12.86 -12.35
CA PRO A 246 -21.70 14.09 -11.63
C PRO A 246 -22.24 14.20 -10.20
N SER A 247 -23.26 13.43 -9.81
CA SER A 247 -23.77 13.46 -8.43
C SER A 247 -22.79 12.89 -7.40
N TRP A 248 -21.68 12.30 -7.85
CA TRP A 248 -20.60 11.81 -7.00
C TRP A 248 -19.50 12.85 -6.78
N SER A 249 -19.54 13.98 -7.48
CA SER A 249 -18.46 14.95 -7.48
C SER A 249 -18.57 15.91 -6.29
N PRO A 250 -17.46 16.24 -5.63
CA PRO A 250 -17.45 17.35 -4.69
C PRO A 250 -17.71 18.66 -5.44
N SER A 251 -18.20 19.67 -4.74
CA SER A 251 -18.47 20.98 -5.33
C SER A 251 -17.18 21.73 -5.69
N GLN A 252 -16.08 21.41 -5.00
CA GLN A 252 -14.77 22.03 -5.17
C GLN A 252 -13.66 20.99 -5.04
N LYS A 253 -12.43 21.37 -5.44
CA LYS A 253 -11.23 20.58 -5.17
C LYS A 253 -11.08 20.38 -3.66
N THR A 254 -10.85 19.14 -3.25
CA THR A 254 -10.59 18.80 -1.83
C THR A 254 -9.49 17.74 -1.70
N TYR A 255 -9.14 17.37 -0.46
CA TYR A 255 -7.96 16.56 -0.17
C TYR A 255 -8.20 15.49 0.90
N VAL A 256 -7.38 14.45 0.84
CA VAL A 256 -7.16 13.50 1.92
C VAL A 256 -5.64 13.36 2.06
N TYR A 257 -5.20 13.31 3.31
CA TYR A 257 -3.81 13.08 3.67
C TYR A 257 -3.67 11.63 4.10
N TYR A 258 -2.59 10.99 3.68
CA TYR A 258 -2.28 9.61 4.02
C TYR A 258 -0.84 9.48 4.48
N ASP A 259 -0.61 8.49 5.34
CA ASP A 259 0.73 8.11 5.76
C ASP A 259 0.79 6.63 6.20
N ASN A 260 2.02 6.15 6.46
CA ASN A 260 2.31 4.93 7.21
C ASN A 260 1.60 3.66 6.70
N PHE A 261 1.55 3.50 5.39
CA PHE A 261 0.98 2.29 4.80
C PHE A 261 1.86 1.08 5.11
N THR A 262 1.27 0.02 5.64
CA THR A 262 1.94 -1.26 5.85
C THR A 262 1.00 -2.42 5.56
N VAL A 263 1.52 -3.52 5.01
CA VAL A 263 0.82 -4.80 4.91
C VAL A 263 1.62 -5.86 5.69
N TYR A 264 1.01 -6.45 6.71
CA TYR A 264 1.59 -7.56 7.47
C TYR A 264 0.81 -8.86 7.24
N PRO A 265 1.46 -10.03 7.35
CA PRO A 265 0.74 -11.29 7.40
C PRO A 265 0.01 -11.42 8.74
N GLY A 266 -1.14 -12.10 8.73
CA GLY A 266 -1.99 -12.29 9.91
C GLY A 266 -2.79 -11.05 10.32
N GLU A 267 -3.48 -11.19 11.44
CA GLU A 267 -4.24 -10.11 12.08
C GLU A 267 -3.29 -9.29 12.95
N ARG A 268 -3.11 -8.00 12.62
CA ARG A 268 -2.25 -7.07 13.35
C ARG A 268 -2.93 -5.72 13.46
N ILE A 269 -3.62 -5.50 14.58
CA ILE A 269 -4.37 -4.28 14.85
C ILE A 269 -3.58 -3.44 15.85
N GLY A 270 -3.08 -2.28 15.40
CA GLY A 270 -2.29 -1.38 16.23
C GLY A 270 -3.09 -0.23 16.84
N GLY A 271 -4.23 0.12 16.26
CA GLY A 271 -5.17 1.08 16.81
C GLY A 271 -4.62 2.48 17.12
N ALA A 272 -5.08 3.07 18.23
CA ALA A 272 -4.73 4.44 18.60
C ALA A 272 -3.23 4.61 18.90
N ASP A 273 -2.59 3.60 19.50
CA ASP A 273 -1.14 3.64 19.81
C ASP A 273 -0.29 3.71 18.55
N ALA A 274 -0.72 2.99 17.49
CA ALA A 274 -0.10 3.13 16.17
C ALA A 274 -0.23 4.56 15.64
N THR A 275 -1.38 5.21 15.83
CA THR A 275 -1.55 6.62 15.43
C THR A 275 -0.60 7.52 16.21
N THR A 276 -0.52 7.34 17.54
CA THR A 276 0.40 8.08 18.41
C THR A 276 1.83 7.96 17.90
N CYS A 277 2.30 6.72 17.75
CA CYS A 277 3.64 6.43 17.30
C CYS A 277 3.95 6.99 15.90
N GLU A 278 3.12 6.66 14.91
CA GLU A 278 3.45 6.88 13.50
C GLU A 278 3.12 8.30 13.02
N VAL A 279 2.17 9.00 13.67
CA VAL A 279 1.78 10.38 13.31
C VAL A 279 2.39 11.42 14.23
N TYR A 280 2.45 11.17 15.55
CA TYR A 280 2.83 12.18 16.53
C TYR A 280 4.26 12.04 17.01
N GLU A 281 4.78 10.81 17.07
CA GLU A 281 6.15 10.54 17.51
C GLU A 281 7.15 10.26 16.38
N SER A 282 6.72 10.36 15.13
CA SER A 282 7.53 10.09 13.93
C SER A 282 8.28 8.76 14.02
N GLY A 283 7.54 7.70 14.35
CA GLY A 283 8.08 6.36 14.49
C GLY A 283 7.44 5.32 13.57
N ILE A 284 7.82 4.07 13.81
CA ILE A 284 7.24 2.88 13.18
C ILE A 284 6.70 2.00 14.30
N TYR A 285 5.40 1.71 14.28
CA TYR A 285 4.76 0.94 15.34
C TYR A 285 4.85 -0.57 15.09
N ASP A 286 5.28 -1.32 16.11
CA ASP A 286 5.18 -2.77 16.16
C ASP A 286 4.07 -3.18 17.15
N ALA A 287 2.88 -3.46 16.62
CA ALA A 287 1.71 -3.82 17.42
C ALA A 287 1.92 -5.04 18.34
N PRO A 288 2.60 -6.13 17.93
CA PRO A 288 2.85 -7.26 18.82
C PRO A 288 3.69 -6.93 20.06
N SER A 289 4.65 -6.01 19.95
CA SER A 289 5.52 -5.62 21.06
C SER A 289 5.07 -4.34 21.77
N ALA A 290 4.05 -3.64 21.25
CA ALA A 290 3.63 -2.32 21.71
C ALA A 290 4.80 -1.30 21.76
N VAL A 291 5.66 -1.33 20.73
CA VAL A 291 6.86 -0.48 20.64
C VAL A 291 6.77 0.46 19.45
N CYS A 292 7.18 1.71 19.67
CA CYS A 292 7.44 2.69 18.64
C CYS A 292 8.94 2.77 18.38
N CYS A 293 9.41 2.27 17.24
CA CYS A 293 10.80 2.46 16.83
C CYS A 293 10.97 3.80 16.11
N ALA A 294 12.20 4.33 16.05
CA ALA A 294 12.48 5.52 15.25
C ALA A 294 12.15 5.26 13.76
N ASP A 295 11.59 6.26 13.07
CA ASP A 295 11.30 6.21 11.62
C ASP A 295 12.54 5.85 10.77
N SER A 296 13.72 6.31 11.19
CA SER A 296 15.00 6.07 10.53
C SER A 296 15.33 4.59 10.41
N CYS A 297 14.73 3.73 11.25
CA CYS A 297 14.97 2.30 11.23
C CYS A 297 14.46 1.63 9.94
N GLY A 298 13.43 2.19 9.29
CA GLY A 298 12.76 1.59 8.13
C GLY A 298 11.93 0.32 8.44
N SER A 299 12.19 -0.33 9.56
CA SER A 299 11.38 -1.38 10.20
C SER A 299 11.50 -1.35 11.71
N CYS A 300 10.47 -1.82 12.41
CA CYS A 300 10.48 -1.88 13.88
C CYS A 300 10.59 -3.32 14.36
N GLY A 301 11.70 -3.65 15.01
CA GLY A 301 11.97 -4.99 15.52
C GLY A 301 12.38 -6.00 14.46
N GLY A 302 12.17 -7.27 14.81
CA GLY A 302 12.51 -8.41 13.97
C GLY A 302 13.98 -8.83 14.01
N SER A 303 14.28 -9.92 13.30
CA SER A 303 15.64 -10.49 13.29
C SER A 303 16.62 -9.53 12.63
N GLY A 304 17.75 -9.26 13.30
CA GLY A 304 18.78 -8.35 12.79
C GLY A 304 18.46 -6.86 12.96
N CYS A 305 17.44 -6.49 13.76
CA CYS A 305 17.08 -5.11 14.04
C CYS A 305 18.26 -4.22 14.52
N SER A 306 19.26 -4.80 15.18
CA SER A 306 20.45 -4.08 15.65
C SER A 306 21.35 -3.57 14.51
N GLY A 307 21.18 -4.09 13.29
CA GLY A 307 21.88 -3.63 12.09
C GLY A 307 21.14 -2.52 11.34
N LEU A 308 19.95 -2.12 11.77
CA LEU A 308 19.19 -1.02 11.17
C LEU A 308 19.79 0.35 11.56
N PRO A 309 19.50 1.43 10.80
CA PRO A 309 19.95 2.77 11.15
C PRO A 309 19.44 3.21 12.52
N GLY A 310 20.34 3.55 13.43
CA GLY A 310 20.03 3.85 14.84
C GLY A 310 20.29 2.69 15.81
N GLY A 311 20.59 1.49 15.30
CA GLY A 311 21.00 0.35 16.10
C GLY A 311 19.92 -0.21 17.03
N SER A 312 20.31 -1.07 17.97
CA SER A 312 19.36 -1.79 18.82
C SER A 312 18.51 -0.87 19.70
N SER A 313 19.09 0.23 20.21
CA SER A 313 18.37 1.19 21.06
C SER A 313 17.24 1.92 20.35
N SER A 314 17.28 1.98 19.01
CA SER A 314 16.27 2.72 18.22
C SER A 314 15.31 1.79 17.47
N CYS A 315 15.75 0.56 17.17
CA CYS A 315 15.04 -0.31 16.23
C CYS A 315 14.70 -1.70 16.78
N CYS A 316 15.26 -2.12 17.92
CA CYS A 316 14.95 -3.44 18.49
C CYS A 316 13.90 -3.33 19.58
N THR A 317 12.75 -3.95 19.38
CA THR A 317 11.61 -3.86 20.31
C THR A 317 11.98 -4.26 21.73
N GLY A 318 12.71 -5.37 21.90
CA GLY A 318 13.16 -5.81 23.23
C GLY A 318 14.21 -4.89 23.89
N SER A 319 14.95 -4.08 23.13
CA SER A 319 15.85 -3.08 23.73
C SER A 319 15.08 -1.84 24.17
N ILE A 320 14.12 -1.41 23.36
CA ILE A 320 13.31 -0.21 23.61
C ILE A 320 12.38 -0.41 24.80
N SER A 321 11.67 -1.54 24.86
CA SER A 321 10.75 -1.86 25.96
C SER A 321 11.44 -1.96 27.32
N ASN A 322 12.73 -2.31 27.34
CA ASN A 322 13.56 -2.36 28.55
C ASN A 322 14.23 -1.01 28.89
N GLY A 323 14.21 -0.04 27.97
CA GLY A 323 14.86 1.26 28.09
C GLY A 323 14.11 2.25 28.99
N GLY A 324 12.80 2.08 29.16
CA GLY A 324 11.99 2.74 30.18
C GLY A 324 11.19 3.97 29.74
N ASP A 325 11.41 4.53 28.55
CA ASP A 325 10.70 5.73 28.09
C ASP A 325 9.36 5.36 27.43
N GLY A 326 8.26 5.75 28.08
CA GLY A 326 6.90 5.52 27.58
C GLY A 326 6.47 6.62 26.59
N CYS A 327 5.77 6.24 25.52
CA CYS A 327 5.28 7.18 24.50
C CYS A 327 4.18 8.14 25.01
N PHE A 328 3.71 7.95 26.24
CA PHE A 328 2.72 8.80 26.90
C PHE A 328 3.32 9.99 27.66
N GLN A 329 4.65 10.09 27.70
CA GLN A 329 5.35 11.16 28.41
C GLN A 329 5.51 12.40 27.53
N ASP A 330 5.22 13.57 28.09
CA ASP A 330 5.35 14.84 27.37
C ASP A 330 6.78 15.06 26.85
N GLY A 331 6.91 15.25 25.53
CA GLY A 331 8.19 15.53 24.87
C GLY A 331 9.05 14.28 24.57
N VAL A 332 8.51 13.08 24.73
CA VAL A 332 9.16 11.83 24.31
C VAL A 332 8.77 11.50 22.87
N SER A 333 9.74 11.53 21.96
CA SER A 333 9.60 11.02 20.58
C SER A 333 9.98 9.54 20.49
N ALA A 334 9.73 8.91 19.34
CA ALA A 334 10.29 7.60 19.05
C ALA A 334 11.84 7.64 19.15
N PRO A 335 12.50 6.61 19.71
CA PRO A 335 11.94 5.33 20.15
C PRO A 335 11.32 5.36 21.56
N CYS A 336 10.17 4.71 21.73
CA CYS A 336 9.45 4.61 23.00
C CYS A 336 8.53 3.37 23.01
N TRP A 337 7.88 3.06 24.14
CA TRP A 337 6.95 1.92 24.24
C TRP A 337 5.62 2.31 24.88
N PHE A 338 4.60 1.46 24.70
CA PHE A 338 3.25 1.62 25.27
C PHE A 338 2.97 0.51 26.28
N GLU A 339 2.30 0.87 27.39
CA GLU A 339 1.88 -0.04 28.46
C GLU A 339 0.73 -0.98 28.08
#